data_AF-A0A968IJ64-F1
#
_entry.id   AF-A0A968IJ64-F1
#
_cell.length_a   1.000
_cell.length_b   1.000
_cell.length_c   1.000
_cell.angle_alpha   90.00
_cell.angle_beta   90.00
_cell.angle_gamma   90.00
#
_symmetry.space_group_name_H-M   'P 1'
#
loop_
_entity.id
_entity.type
_entity.pdbx_description
1 polymer ?
#
loop_
_entity_poly.entity_id
_entity_poly.type
_entity_poly.pdbx_seq_one_letter_code
_entity_poly.pdbx_strand_id
1 'polypeptide(L)'
;MSIHKSGGSPVICPQQYQTLPTSIISHAEQHDRDLKTSELKMLKDFFSSGTKLLQIAEILTQHADEIVSAGADRIFFGGLPMAYLEPPANRQNLPGYNVPDRLVNRPKEKLKVQSATFNNPLQDVWRYLKDANV
;
A
#
# COMPACT_ATOMS: atom_id res chain seq x y z
N MET A 1 -14.09 -11.24 42.04
CA MET A 1 -15.28 -10.67 41.37
C MET A 1 -15.63 -11.52 40.16
N SER A 2 -16.89 -11.92 39.98
CA SER A 2 -17.35 -12.77 38.87
C SER A 2 -18.36 -12.01 37.99
N ILE A 3 -18.08 -11.94 36.68
CA ILE A 3 -18.92 -11.31 35.66
C ILE A 3 -19.95 -12.33 35.14
N HIS A 4 -21.24 -12.06 35.41
CA HIS A 4 -22.34 -12.98 35.09
C HIS A 4 -23.08 -12.63 33.80
N LYS A 5 -22.73 -11.51 33.15
CA LYS A 5 -23.32 -11.07 31.87
C LYS A 5 -22.25 -10.42 31.00
N SER A 6 -22.25 -10.78 29.71
CA SER A 6 -21.39 -10.21 28.66
C SER A 6 -22.27 -9.59 27.59
N GLY A 7 -21.90 -8.39 27.12
CA GLY A 7 -22.61 -7.67 26.05
C GLY A 7 -22.30 -8.15 24.63
N GLY A 8 -21.56 -9.26 24.49
CA GLY A 8 -21.04 -9.73 23.20
C GLY A 8 -19.72 -9.04 22.82
N SER A 9 -18.96 -9.66 21.92
CA SER A 9 -17.73 -9.11 21.36
C SER A 9 -17.91 -8.95 19.85
N PRO A 10 -18.38 -7.78 19.38
CA PRO A 10 -18.51 -7.53 17.95
C PRO A 10 -17.13 -7.32 17.32
N VAL A 11 -17.00 -7.71 16.06
CA VAL A 11 -15.80 -7.40 15.28
C VAL A 11 -15.81 -5.90 14.97
N ILE A 12 -14.78 -5.20 15.45
CA ILE A 12 -14.58 -3.77 15.21
C ILE A 12 -13.21 -3.60 14.55
N CYS A 13 -13.17 -2.89 13.42
CA CYS A 13 -11.94 -2.51 12.76
C CYS A 13 -11.61 -1.05 13.09
N PRO A 14 -10.59 -0.75 13.93
CA PRO A 14 -10.23 0.62 14.24
C PRO A 14 -9.67 1.33 13.01
N GLN A 15 -10.04 2.61 12.84
CA GLN A 15 -9.50 3.43 11.76
C GLN A 15 -8.05 3.81 12.05
N GLN A 16 -7.11 3.34 11.23
CA GLN A 16 -5.68 3.58 11.43
C GLN A 16 -5.22 4.93 10.87
N TYR A 17 -5.75 5.32 9.71
CA TYR A 17 -5.39 6.53 9.00
C TYR A 17 -6.55 7.01 8.13
N GLN A 18 -6.50 8.29 7.75
CA GLN A 18 -7.42 8.88 6.80
C GLN A 18 -6.65 9.23 5.52
N THR A 19 -7.12 8.70 4.41
CA THR A 19 -6.64 9.09 3.08
C THR A 19 -7.63 10.05 2.44
N LEU A 20 -7.17 10.84 1.48
CA LEU A 20 -8.02 11.75 0.72
C LEU A 20 -9.28 11.06 0.16
N PRO A 21 -9.21 9.93 -0.57
CA PRO A 21 -10.40 9.29 -1.09
C PRO A 21 -11.34 8.76 0.01
N THR A 22 -10.80 8.17 1.08
CA THR A 22 -11.62 7.67 2.19
C THR A 22 -12.37 8.80 2.90
N SER A 23 -11.71 9.95 3.11
CA SER A 23 -12.32 11.10 3.78
C SER A 23 -13.46 11.71 2.95
N ILE A 24 -13.25 11.90 1.63
CA ILE A 24 -14.28 12.44 0.74
C ILE A 24 -15.51 11.54 0.68
N ILE A 25 -15.31 10.23 0.52
CA ILE A 25 -16.40 9.26 0.45
C ILE A 25 -17.15 9.21 1.78
N SER A 26 -16.43 9.13 2.91
CA SER A 26 -17.06 9.13 4.23
C SER A 26 -17.84 10.41 4.50
N HIS A 27 -17.35 11.56 4.04
CA HIS A 27 -18.07 12.82 4.19
C HIS A 27 -19.37 12.84 3.36
N ALA A 28 -19.35 12.36 2.12
CA ALA A 28 -20.56 12.25 1.31
C ALA A 28 -21.58 11.27 1.93
N GLU A 29 -21.10 10.14 2.46
CA GLU A 29 -21.91 9.10 3.12
C GLU A 29 -22.55 9.60 4.42
N GLN A 30 -21.80 10.32 5.27
CA GLN A 30 -22.33 10.94 6.49
C GLN A 30 -23.46 11.95 6.22
N HIS A 31 -23.50 12.51 5.01
CA HIS A 31 -24.52 13.46 4.57
C HIS A 31 -25.63 12.81 3.74
N ASP A 32 -25.63 11.48 3.60
CA ASP A 32 -26.59 10.71 2.80
C ASP A 32 -26.78 11.30 1.39
N ARG A 33 -25.66 11.67 0.76
CA ARG A 33 -25.66 12.31 -0.55
C ARG A 33 -24.64 11.69 -1.48
N ASP A 34 -24.86 11.91 -2.77
CA ASP A 34 -23.86 11.64 -3.79
C ASP A 34 -22.69 12.64 -3.72
N LEU A 35 -21.59 12.26 -4.36
CA LEU A 35 -20.40 13.11 -4.49
C LEU A 35 -20.71 14.36 -5.33
N LYS A 36 -20.23 15.51 -4.85
CA LYS A 36 -20.32 16.78 -5.58
C LYS A 36 -19.26 16.84 -6.68
N THR A 37 -19.49 17.65 -7.70
CA THR A 37 -18.52 17.88 -8.80
C THR A 37 -17.15 18.35 -8.29
N SER A 38 -17.10 19.15 -7.22
CA SER A 38 -15.84 19.59 -6.61
C SER A 38 -15.06 18.44 -5.96
N GLU A 39 -15.76 17.49 -5.35
CA GLU A 39 -15.17 16.30 -4.72
C GLU A 39 -14.67 15.30 -5.76
N LEU A 40 -15.45 15.11 -6.84
CA LEU A 40 -15.02 14.31 -7.99
C LEU A 40 -13.76 14.91 -8.64
N LYS A 41 -13.69 16.24 -8.76
CA LYS A 41 -12.48 16.91 -9.24
C LYS A 41 -11.29 16.67 -8.32
N MET A 42 -11.47 16.78 -7.00
CA MET A 42 -10.41 16.51 -6.02
C MET A 42 -9.89 15.07 -6.11
N LEU A 43 -10.79 14.10 -6.27
CA LEU A 43 -10.42 12.71 -6.50
C LEU A 43 -9.62 12.53 -7.80
N LYS A 44 -10.09 13.14 -8.90
CA LYS A 44 -9.38 13.10 -10.19
C LYS A 44 -7.97 13.66 -10.08
N ASP A 45 -7.82 14.83 -9.44
CA ASP A 45 -6.54 15.49 -9.26
C ASP A 45 -5.61 14.62 -8.41
N PHE A 46 -6.11 14.04 -7.32
CA PHE A 46 -5.35 13.09 -6.49
C PHE A 46 -4.86 11.88 -7.30
N PHE A 47 -5.74 11.19 -8.03
CA PHE A 47 -5.35 10.02 -8.82
C PHE A 47 -4.41 10.36 -9.96
N SER A 48 -4.55 11.54 -10.60
CA SER A 48 -3.60 11.98 -11.62
C SER A 48 -2.18 12.21 -11.08
N SER A 49 -2.06 12.57 -9.79
CA SER A 49 -0.76 12.74 -9.13
C SER A 49 -0.14 11.43 -8.64
N GLY A 50 -0.88 10.32 -8.68
CA GLY A 50 -0.48 9.05 -8.09
C GLY A 50 0.80 8.45 -8.69
N THR A 51 1.02 8.60 -10.00
CA THR A 51 2.25 8.13 -10.67
C THR A 51 3.49 8.83 -10.13
N LYS A 52 3.39 10.16 -9.92
CA LYS A 52 4.47 10.96 -9.33
C LYS A 52 4.75 10.55 -7.88
N LEU A 53 3.70 10.29 -7.09
CA LEU A 53 3.85 9.83 -5.71
C LEU A 53 4.53 8.45 -5.63
N LEU A 54 4.20 7.53 -6.55
CA LEU A 54 4.86 6.23 -6.64
C LEU A 54 6.35 6.35 -7.02
N GLN A 55 6.68 7.22 -7.98
CA GLN A 55 8.07 7.49 -8.34
C GLN A 55 8.88 8.04 -7.15
N ILE A 56 8.29 8.97 -6.38
CA ILE A 56 8.93 9.50 -5.17
C ILE A 56 9.13 8.37 -4.14
N ALA A 57 8.11 7.55 -3.90
CA ALA A 57 8.21 6.44 -2.97
C ALA A 57 9.28 5.42 -3.39
N GLU A 58 9.40 5.14 -4.68
CA GLU A 58 10.44 4.27 -5.23
C GLU A 58 11.84 4.84 -4.98
N ILE A 59 12.08 6.11 -5.30
CA ILE A 59 13.37 6.79 -5.06
C ILE A 59 13.71 6.77 -3.55
N LEU A 60 12.75 7.11 -2.69
CA LEU A 60 12.96 7.08 -1.24
C LEU A 60 13.28 5.67 -0.73
N THR A 61 12.66 4.64 -1.30
CA THR A 61 12.91 3.25 -0.92
C THR A 61 14.29 2.77 -1.41
N GLN A 62 14.71 3.17 -2.61
CA GLN A 62 16.02 2.82 -3.18
C GLN A 62 17.18 3.47 -2.41
N HIS A 63 16.99 4.70 -1.91
CA HIS A 63 18.00 5.47 -1.19
C HIS A 63 17.78 5.49 0.34
N ALA A 64 16.97 4.58 0.88
CA ALA A 64 16.59 4.59 2.29
C ALA A 64 17.81 4.51 3.22
N ASP A 65 18.78 3.65 2.93
CA ASP A 65 19.97 3.46 3.78
C ASP A 65 20.86 4.71 3.81
N GLU A 66 21.03 5.40 2.67
CA GLU A 66 21.81 6.64 2.56
C GLU A 66 21.15 7.79 3.34
N ILE A 67 19.82 7.88 3.26
CA ILE A 67 19.04 8.89 3.98
C ILE A 67 19.16 8.66 5.49
N VAL A 68 19.00 7.40 5.94
CA VAL A 68 19.10 7.04 7.36
C VAL A 68 20.52 7.23 7.88
N SER A 69 21.56 6.81 7.14
CA SER A 69 22.95 6.99 7.57
C SER A 69 23.30 8.47 7.71
N ALA A 70 22.94 9.31 6.73
CA ALA A 70 23.20 10.75 6.79
C ALA A 70 22.48 11.44 7.96
N GLY A 71 21.29 10.94 8.35
CA GLY A 71 20.59 11.39 9.55
C GLY A 71 21.25 10.90 10.84
N ALA A 72 21.66 9.64 10.87
CA ALA A 72 22.24 8.99 12.04
C ALA A 72 23.62 9.57 12.41
N ASP A 73 24.46 9.86 11.42
CA ASP A 73 25.78 10.49 11.60
C ASP A 73 25.70 11.87 12.28
N ARG A 74 24.53 12.54 12.24
CA ARG A 74 24.31 13.83 12.90
C ARG A 74 23.93 13.72 14.37
N ILE A 75 23.35 12.59 14.80
CA ILE A 75 22.78 12.43 16.15
C ILE A 75 23.54 11.40 17.00
N PHE A 76 24.36 10.55 16.39
CA PHE A 76 25.17 9.56 17.08
C PHE A 76 26.67 9.83 16.89
N PHE A 77 27.42 9.68 17.98
CA PHE A 77 28.88 9.78 18.00
C PHE A 77 29.46 8.54 18.72
N GLY A 78 30.66 8.10 18.34
CA GLY A 78 31.36 6.99 19.01
C GLY A 78 31.17 5.60 18.40
N GLY A 79 30.75 5.49 17.14
CA GLY A 79 30.63 4.23 16.42
C GLY A 79 30.02 4.41 15.02
N LEU A 80 29.75 3.30 14.32
CA LEU A 80 28.99 3.30 13.06
C LEU A 80 27.50 3.09 13.38
N PRO A 81 26.63 4.10 13.22
CA PRO A 81 25.23 4.00 13.63
C PRO A 81 24.45 2.92 12.87
N MET A 82 24.76 2.75 11.59
CA MET A 82 24.13 1.75 10.72
C MET A 82 24.41 0.30 11.16
N ALA A 83 25.44 0.05 11.97
CA ALA A 83 25.74 -1.28 12.49
C ALA A 83 24.64 -1.83 13.42
N TYR A 84 23.79 -0.95 13.97
CA TYR A 84 22.67 -1.30 14.85
C TYR A 84 21.32 -1.37 14.13
N LEU A 85 21.28 -1.09 12.82
CA LEU A 85 20.03 -1.12 12.06
C LEU A 85 19.68 -2.57 11.72
N GLU A 86 18.68 -3.11 12.41
CA GLU A 86 18.11 -4.42 12.10
C GLU A 86 17.01 -4.27 11.04
N PRO A 87 17.18 -4.81 9.82
CA PRO A 87 16.09 -4.84 8.85
C PRO A 87 14.96 -5.74 9.37
N PRO A 88 13.69 -5.44 9.04
CA PRO A 88 12.56 -6.20 9.56
C PRO A 88 12.71 -7.70 9.25
N ALA A 89 12.69 -8.50 10.32
CA ALA A 89 13.07 -9.92 10.32
C ALA A 89 12.27 -10.80 9.35
N ASN A 90 11.11 -10.34 8.88
CA ASN A 90 10.43 -11.01 7.79
C ASN A 90 9.50 -10.04 7.05
N ARG A 91 9.84 -9.69 5.79
CA ARG A 91 8.91 -8.93 4.93
C ARG A 91 7.57 -9.66 4.78
N GLN A 92 7.56 -11.00 4.91
CA GLN A 92 6.39 -11.88 4.77
C GLN A 92 5.28 -11.62 5.81
N ASN A 93 5.60 -11.06 6.97
CA ASN A 93 4.62 -10.78 8.04
C ASN A 93 4.27 -9.28 8.15
N LEU A 94 4.71 -8.45 7.21
CA LEU A 94 4.29 -7.05 7.15
C LEU A 94 2.92 -6.95 6.46
N PRO A 95 1.98 -6.15 7.00
CA PRO A 95 0.70 -5.89 6.34
C PRO A 95 0.96 -5.30 4.94
N GLY A 96 0.49 -6.00 3.90
CA GLY A 96 0.71 -5.62 2.49
C GLY A 96 1.78 -6.43 1.74
N TYR A 97 2.53 -7.29 2.42
CA TYR A 97 3.50 -8.23 1.82
C TYR A 97 3.02 -9.69 1.93
N ASN A 98 1.75 -9.95 1.63
CA ASN A 98 1.22 -11.32 1.63
C ASN A 98 1.64 -12.02 0.34
N VAL A 99 2.79 -12.70 0.34
CA VAL A 99 3.01 -13.78 -0.64
C VAL A 99 2.04 -14.90 -0.23
N PRO A 100 1.13 -15.36 -1.09
CA PRO A 100 0.27 -16.48 -0.73
C PRO A 100 1.14 -17.68 -0.35
N ASP A 101 0.86 -18.29 0.79
CA ASP A 101 1.64 -19.35 1.47
C ASP A 101 2.05 -20.51 0.54
N ARG A 102 1.29 -20.71 -0.56
CA ARG A 102 1.58 -21.67 -1.64
C ARG A 102 2.90 -21.44 -2.38
N LEU A 103 3.49 -20.24 -2.36
CA LEU A 103 4.77 -19.95 -3.02
C LEU A 103 5.97 -20.09 -2.08
N VAL A 104 5.75 -20.11 -0.76
CA VAL A 104 6.81 -20.21 0.26
C VAL A 104 7.33 -21.66 0.37
N ASN A 105 6.43 -22.64 0.20
CA ASN A 105 6.75 -24.06 0.37
C ASN A 105 6.97 -24.84 -0.95
N ARG A 106 7.12 -24.16 -2.09
CA ARG A 106 7.37 -24.85 -3.36
C ARG A 106 8.84 -25.31 -3.40
N PRO A 107 9.14 -26.59 -3.67
CA PRO A 107 10.53 -27.02 -3.91
C PRO A 107 11.13 -26.18 -5.04
N LYS A 108 12.41 -25.80 -4.90
CA LYS A 108 13.17 -24.99 -5.86
C LYS A 108 13.44 -25.76 -7.15
N GLU A 109 12.41 -26.19 -7.86
CA GLU A 109 12.58 -26.56 -9.26
C GLU A 109 12.85 -25.29 -10.06
N LYS A 110 13.85 -25.39 -10.95
CA LYS A 110 14.27 -24.31 -11.85
C LYS A 110 13.09 -23.91 -12.75
N LEU A 111 12.26 -23.01 -12.27
CA LEU A 111 11.28 -22.32 -13.10
C LEU A 111 12.09 -21.49 -14.10
N LYS A 112 12.06 -21.91 -15.36
CA LYS A 112 12.48 -21.08 -16.49
C LYS A 112 11.59 -19.84 -16.44
N VAL A 113 12.10 -18.76 -15.85
CA VAL A 113 11.39 -17.49 -15.72
C VAL A 113 11.17 -16.98 -17.14
N GLN A 114 10.04 -17.34 -17.74
CA GLN A 114 9.48 -16.51 -18.80
C GLN A 114 9.17 -15.20 -18.09
N SER A 115 9.89 -14.15 -18.44
CA SER A 115 9.62 -12.79 -17.97
C SER A 115 8.13 -12.53 -18.19
N ALA A 116 7.35 -12.58 -17.11
CA ALA A 116 5.94 -12.25 -17.16
C ALA A 116 5.87 -10.77 -17.51
N THR A 117 5.58 -10.48 -18.78
CA THR A 117 5.05 -9.18 -19.18
C THR A 117 3.84 -8.93 -18.31
N PHE A 118 3.97 -7.96 -17.42
CA PHE A 118 2.89 -7.51 -16.56
C PHE A 118 1.81 -6.95 -17.49
N ASN A 119 0.78 -7.74 -17.78
CA ASN A 119 -0.36 -7.25 -18.55
C ASN A 119 -1.03 -6.17 -17.70
N ASN A 120 -0.85 -4.92 -18.11
CA ASN A 120 -1.54 -3.79 -17.54
C ASN A 120 -3.05 -4.05 -17.68
N PRO A 121 -3.82 -4.16 -16.58
CA PRO A 121 -5.24 -4.53 -16.62
C PRO A 121 -6.09 -3.48 -17.37
N LEU A 122 -5.54 -2.31 -17.67
CA LEU A 122 -6.19 -1.29 -18.49
C LEU A 122 -5.99 -1.49 -20.00
N GLN A 123 -5.09 -2.36 -20.45
CA GLN A 123 -4.93 -2.67 -21.88
C GLN A 123 -6.09 -3.52 -22.43
N ASP A 124 -6.68 -4.38 -21.59
CA ASP A 124 -7.82 -5.21 -21.98
C ASP A 124 -9.14 -4.40 -22.07
N VAL A 125 -9.24 -3.29 -21.32
CA VAL A 125 -10.41 -2.39 -21.37
C VAL A 125 -10.55 -1.72 -22.75
N TRP A 126 -9.44 -1.35 -23.37
CA TRP A 126 -9.43 -0.76 -24.72
C TRP A 126 -9.76 -1.76 -25.83
N ARG A 127 -9.59 -3.06 -25.56
CA ARG A 127 -9.92 -4.13 -26.51
C ARG A 127 -11.42 -4.37 -26.55
N TYR A 128 -12.07 -4.41 -25.38
CA TYR A 128 -13.52 -4.51 -25.25
C TYR A 128 -14.27 -3.34 -25.87
N LEU A 129 -13.71 -2.12 -25.79
CA LEU A 129 -14.32 -0.93 -26.40
C LEU A 129 -14.13 -0.84 -27.93
N LYS A 130 -13.14 -1.54 -28.50
CA LYS A 130 -12.98 -1.63 -29.96
C LYS A 130 -13.92 -2.65 -30.58
N ASP A 131 -14.18 -3.75 -29.89
CA ASP A 131 -15.08 -4.81 -30.38
C ASP A 131 -16.57 -4.44 -30.20
N ALA A 132 -16.89 -3.45 -29.36
CA ALA A 132 -18.24 -2.94 -29.13
C ALA A 132 -18.72 -1.89 -30.15
N ASN A 133 -17.92 -1.56 -31.18
CA ASN A 133 -18.28 -0.57 -32.19
C ASN A 133 -18.20 -1.14 -33.62
N VAL A 134 -18.95 -2.22 -33.85
CA VAL A 134 -19.41 -2.69 -35.17
C VAL A 134 -20.93 -2.83 -35.12
#